data_AF-A0A0L0C2N6-F1
#
_entry.id   AF-A0A0L0C2N6-F1
#
_cell.length_a   1.000
_cell.length_b   1.000
_cell.length_c   1.000
_cell.angle_alpha   90.00
_cell.angle_beta   90.00
_cell.angle_gamma   90.00
#
_symmetry.space_group_name_H-M   'P 1'
#
loop_
_entity.id
_entity.type
_entity.pdbx_description
1 polymer ?
#
loop_
_entity_poly.entity_id
_entity_poly.type
_entity_poly.pdbx_seq_one_letter_code
_entity_poly.pdbx_strand_id
1 'polypeptide(L)'
;MPLPDLSNQTTKIISLTFFTITTILKFVCIIIINAQKESPCIAGWHVNEELSNHLLLISTGLVPDIIMLISIGLGMMFKSSNIGADPATIIYNFIIGILNICALFPFFGIEDCKSDSLGKIKSVGIYATLAGILHIANGVVCLIFLAPEERSEPDSQPSTSIPKPSKNSEPKPSTSKVSSKK
;
A
#
# COMPACT_ATOMS: atom_id res chain seq x y z
N MET A 1 -20.72 1.43 -15.36
CA MET A 1 -21.00 0.12 -14.71
C MET A 1 -20.80 0.30 -13.22
N PRO A 2 -21.70 -0.18 -12.36
CA PRO A 2 -21.43 -0.19 -10.92
C PRO A 2 -20.21 -1.09 -10.67
N LEU A 3 -19.20 -0.59 -9.95
CA LEU A 3 -18.08 -1.43 -9.53
C LEU A 3 -18.58 -2.49 -8.53
N PRO A 4 -18.01 -3.70 -8.55
CA PRO A 4 -18.36 -4.73 -7.58
C PRO A 4 -18.02 -4.25 -6.16
N ASP A 5 -18.92 -4.49 -5.22
CA ASP A 5 -18.76 -4.11 -3.81
C ASP A 5 -18.22 -5.32 -3.03
N LEU A 6 -17.06 -5.14 -2.40
CA LEU A 6 -16.45 -6.13 -1.54
C LEU A 6 -16.34 -5.53 -0.15
N SER A 7 -16.73 -6.29 0.88
CA SER A 7 -16.74 -5.75 2.23
C SER A 7 -15.34 -5.28 2.65
N ASN A 8 -15.25 -4.14 3.34
CA ASN A 8 -13.98 -3.59 3.85
C ASN A 8 -13.18 -4.63 4.66
N GLN A 9 -13.88 -5.45 5.46
CA GLN A 9 -13.27 -6.58 6.17
C GLN A 9 -12.61 -7.60 5.22
N THR A 10 -13.27 -7.96 4.13
CA THR A 10 -12.73 -8.88 3.14
C THR A 10 -11.51 -8.29 2.44
N THR A 11 -11.55 -7.01 2.03
CA THR A 11 -10.41 -6.34 1.39
C THR A 11 -9.19 -6.31 2.33
N LYS A 12 -9.38 -6.02 3.62
CA LYS A 12 -8.30 -6.09 4.62
C LYS A 12 -7.71 -7.48 4.77
N ILE A 13 -8.54 -8.53 4.82
CA ILE A 13 -8.07 -9.93 4.91
C ILE A 13 -7.23 -10.28 3.69
N ILE A 14 -7.67 -9.87 2.50
CA ILE A 14 -6.93 -10.06 1.25
C ILE A 14 -5.59 -9.33 1.34
N SER A 15 -5.58 -8.02 1.65
CA SER A 15 -4.36 -7.24 1.80
C SER A 15 -3.40 -7.85 2.82
N LEU A 16 -3.90 -8.25 3.99
CA LEU A 16 -3.10 -8.89 5.03
C LEU A 16 -2.45 -10.18 4.53
N THR A 17 -3.19 -10.99 3.76
CA THR A 17 -2.68 -12.23 3.15
C THR A 17 -1.57 -11.93 2.15
N PHE A 18 -1.78 -10.97 1.25
CA PHE A 18 -0.77 -10.55 0.29
C PHE A 18 0.50 -10.06 0.99
N PHE A 19 0.38 -9.12 1.94
CA PHE A 19 1.51 -8.62 2.72
C PHE A 19 2.24 -9.71 3.51
N THR A 20 1.52 -10.73 3.99
CA THR A 20 2.13 -11.84 4.73
C THR A 20 2.98 -12.69 3.80
N ILE A 21 2.44 -13.06 2.65
CA ILE A 21 3.15 -13.88 1.67
C ILE A 21 4.35 -13.11 1.08
N THR A 22 4.20 -11.81 0.76
CA THR A 22 5.33 -10.99 0.28
C THR A 22 6.45 -10.93 1.32
N THR A 23 6.10 -10.72 2.59
CA THR A 23 7.06 -10.70 3.69
C THR A 23 7.81 -12.02 3.82
N ILE A 24 7.11 -13.16 3.76
CA ILE A 24 7.72 -14.50 3.81
C ILE A 24 8.69 -14.68 2.63
N LEU A 25 8.29 -14.33 1.40
CA LEU A 25 9.15 -14.45 0.22
C LEU A 25 10.43 -13.62 0.37
N LYS A 26 10.32 -12.37 0.87
CA LYS A 26 11.47 -11.51 1.14
C LYS A 26 12.40 -12.10 2.21
N PHE A 27 11.87 -12.70 3.27
CA PHE A 27 12.68 -13.43 4.27
C PHE A 27 13.38 -14.65 3.68
N VAL A 28 12.71 -15.42 2.84
CA VAL A 28 13.31 -16.57 2.14
C VAL A 28 14.49 -16.12 1.28
N CYS A 29 14.39 -14.99 0.54
CA CYS A 29 15.52 -14.42 -0.18
C CYS A 29 16.72 -14.18 0.74
N ILE A 30 16.49 -13.47 1.86
CA ILE A 30 17.55 -13.13 2.82
C ILE A 30 18.20 -14.39 3.39
N ILE A 31 17.42 -15.41 3.72
CA ILE A 31 17.92 -16.69 4.25
C ILE A 31 18.79 -17.40 3.20
N ILE A 32 18.33 -17.52 1.95
CA ILE A 32 19.09 -18.16 0.88
C ILE A 32 20.42 -17.43 0.66
N ILE A 33 20.40 -16.10 0.60
CA ILE A 33 21.61 -15.29 0.41
C ILE A 33 22.58 -15.48 1.56
N ASN A 34 22.09 -15.44 2.81
CA ASN A 34 22.91 -15.68 3.99
C ASN A 34 23.54 -17.08 3.96
N ALA A 35 22.81 -18.10 3.52
CA ALA A 35 23.32 -19.46 3.39
C ALA A 35 24.37 -19.64 2.29
N GLN A 36 24.51 -18.70 1.35
CA GLN A 36 25.51 -18.74 0.28
C GLN A 36 26.72 -17.82 0.52
N LYS A 37 26.78 -17.09 1.66
CA LYS A 37 27.84 -16.11 1.95
C LYS A 37 29.27 -16.66 1.83
N GLU A 38 29.47 -17.92 2.21
CA GLU A 38 30.78 -18.58 2.15
C GLU A 38 31.06 -19.23 0.79
N SER A 39 30.13 -19.16 -0.17
CA SER A 39 30.33 -19.75 -1.48
C SER A 39 31.41 -19.01 -2.28
N PRO A 40 32.17 -19.70 -3.15
CA PRO A 40 33.22 -19.07 -3.95
C PRO A 40 32.74 -17.88 -4.79
N CYS A 41 31.48 -17.87 -5.24
CA CYS A 41 30.91 -16.76 -5.99
C CYS A 41 30.80 -15.47 -5.17
N ILE A 42 30.38 -15.57 -3.90
CA ILE A 42 30.21 -14.40 -3.02
C ILE A 42 31.54 -14.03 -2.37
N ALA A 43 32.28 -15.01 -1.84
CA ALA A 43 33.59 -14.79 -1.22
C ALA A 43 34.65 -14.30 -2.22
N GLY A 44 34.54 -14.73 -3.49
CA GLY A 44 35.37 -14.29 -4.61
C GLY A 44 34.92 -12.97 -5.25
N TRP A 45 33.94 -12.27 -4.67
CA TRP A 45 33.46 -10.96 -5.12
C TRP A 45 32.84 -10.93 -6.54
N HIS A 46 32.48 -12.08 -7.11
CA HIS A 46 31.93 -12.16 -8.47
C HIS A 46 30.49 -11.66 -8.60
N VAL A 47 29.74 -11.58 -7.50
CA VAL A 47 28.31 -11.23 -7.52
C VAL A 47 27.91 -10.22 -6.45
N ASN A 48 28.89 -9.59 -5.78
CA ASN A 48 28.63 -8.80 -4.57
C ASN A 48 27.85 -7.51 -4.87
N GLU A 49 28.11 -6.86 -6.01
CA GLU A 49 27.41 -5.63 -6.38
C GLU A 49 25.94 -5.93 -6.74
N GLU A 50 25.72 -6.95 -7.55
CA GLU A 50 24.40 -7.39 -7.99
C GLU A 50 23.55 -7.87 -6.81
N LEU A 51 24.17 -8.62 -5.91
CA LEU A 51 23.55 -9.11 -4.69
C LEU A 51 23.23 -7.97 -3.72
N SER A 52 24.13 -7.00 -3.57
CA SER A 52 23.92 -5.81 -2.75
C SER A 52 22.76 -4.96 -3.28
N ASN A 53 22.73 -4.71 -4.60
CA ASN A 53 21.64 -3.99 -5.26
C ASN A 53 20.29 -4.72 -5.10
N HIS A 54 20.29 -6.05 -5.27
CA HIS A 54 19.10 -6.87 -5.05
C HIS A 54 18.60 -6.79 -3.59
N LEU A 55 19.50 -6.96 -2.62
CA LEU A 55 19.17 -6.87 -1.20
C LEU A 55 18.65 -5.48 -0.84
N LEU A 56 19.27 -4.41 -1.35
CA LEU A 56 18.82 -3.05 -1.12
C LEU A 56 17.37 -2.87 -1.57
N LEU A 57 17.04 -3.28 -2.80
CA LEU A 57 15.69 -3.17 -3.35
C LEU A 57 14.67 -3.97 -2.52
N ILE A 58 14.98 -5.21 -2.13
CA ILE A 58 14.10 -6.00 -1.26
C ILE A 58 13.93 -5.35 0.11
N SER A 59 15.03 -4.88 0.72
CA SER A 59 15.03 -4.29 2.06
C SER A 59 14.24 -2.99 2.13
N THR A 60 14.19 -2.20 1.04
CA THR A 60 13.35 -1.00 0.99
C THR A 60 11.86 -1.31 1.22
N GLY A 61 11.39 -2.47 0.77
CA GLY A 61 10.01 -2.92 0.97
C GLY A 61 9.80 -3.84 2.17
N LEU A 62 10.83 -4.38 2.83
CA LEU A 62 10.63 -5.35 3.92
C LEU A 62 10.15 -4.69 5.21
N VAL A 63 10.83 -3.62 5.64
CA VAL A 63 10.46 -2.92 6.88
C VAL A 63 9.05 -2.30 6.77
N PRO A 64 8.69 -1.60 5.68
CA PRO A 64 7.36 -1.04 5.56
C PRO A 64 6.28 -2.13 5.43
N ASP A 65 6.56 -3.29 4.80
CA ASP A 65 5.62 -4.42 4.79
C ASP A 65 5.26 -4.91 6.19
N ILE A 66 6.25 -5.02 7.08
CA ILE A 66 6.02 -5.42 8.48
C ILE A 66 5.16 -4.37 9.20
N ILE A 67 5.44 -3.08 8.97
CA ILE A 67 4.63 -1.99 9.52
C ILE A 67 3.19 -2.06 8.99
N MET A 68 3.00 -2.32 7.70
CA MET A 68 1.69 -2.48 7.08
C MET A 68 0.95 -3.70 7.62
N LEU A 69 1.62 -4.84 7.81
CA LEU A 69 1.03 -6.03 8.43
C LEU A 69 0.46 -5.72 9.83
N ILE A 70 1.26 -5.06 10.67
CA ILE A 70 0.84 -4.66 12.01
C ILE A 70 -0.32 -3.67 11.92
N SER A 71 -0.22 -2.67 11.04
CA SER A 71 -1.23 -1.61 10.90
C SER A 71 -2.57 -2.15 10.42
N ILE A 72 -2.57 -3.04 9.42
CA ILE A 72 -3.78 -3.72 8.93
C ILE A 72 -4.35 -4.64 10.02
N GLY A 73 -3.49 -5.41 10.70
CA GLY A 73 -3.90 -6.28 11.81
C GLY A 73 -4.58 -5.52 12.94
N LEU A 74 -4.04 -4.37 13.36
CA LEU A 74 -4.69 -3.48 14.32
C LEU A 74 -5.97 -2.86 13.74
N GLY A 75 -5.94 -2.48 12.47
CA GLY A 75 -7.09 -1.93 11.72
C GLY A 75 -8.25 -2.91 11.58
N MET A 76 -8.04 -4.22 11.72
CA MET A 76 -9.13 -5.22 11.75
C MET A 76 -10.05 -5.06 12.96
N MET A 77 -9.56 -4.48 14.07
CA MET A 77 -10.37 -4.20 15.26
C MET A 77 -11.38 -3.05 15.04
N PHE A 78 -11.17 -2.23 14.00
CA PHE A 78 -11.98 -1.05 13.70
C PHE A 78 -12.70 -1.19 12.37
N LYS A 79 -14.04 -1.30 12.40
CA LYS A 79 -14.86 -1.48 11.18
C LYS A 79 -14.81 -0.29 10.22
N SER A 80 -14.59 0.92 10.74
CA SER A 80 -14.50 2.16 9.97
C SER A 80 -13.11 2.48 9.44
N SER A 81 -12.07 1.75 9.85
CA SER A 81 -10.73 1.95 9.30
C SER A 81 -10.66 1.35 7.90
N ASN A 82 -9.99 2.00 6.96
CA ASN A 82 -9.71 1.50 5.61
C ASN A 82 -8.21 1.21 5.40
N ILE A 83 -7.43 1.20 6.49
CA ILE A 83 -6.00 0.88 6.47
C ILE A 83 -5.80 -0.47 5.77
N GLY A 84 -4.96 -0.48 4.75
CA GLY A 84 -4.71 -1.66 3.92
C GLY A 84 -5.39 -1.63 2.55
N ALA A 85 -6.31 -0.70 2.33
CA ALA A 85 -7.01 -0.48 1.07
C ALA A 85 -7.11 1.00 0.67
N ASP A 86 -6.57 1.91 1.50
CA ASP A 86 -6.53 3.34 1.23
C ASP A 86 -5.58 3.69 0.05
N PRO A 87 -5.72 4.87 -0.58
CA PRO A 87 -4.91 5.30 -1.71
C PRO A 87 -3.41 5.27 -1.45
N ALA A 88 -2.94 5.57 -0.22
CA ALA A 88 -1.52 5.51 0.09
C ALA A 88 -1.01 4.07 0.09
N THR A 89 -1.80 3.14 0.64
CA THR A 89 -1.51 1.70 0.55
C THR A 89 -1.49 1.20 -0.90
N ILE A 90 -2.40 1.67 -1.75
CA ILE A 90 -2.44 1.29 -3.17
C ILE A 90 -1.18 1.75 -3.89
N ILE A 91 -0.82 3.03 -3.75
CA ILE A 91 0.40 3.60 -4.35
C ILE A 91 1.64 2.86 -3.85
N TYR A 92 1.71 2.60 -2.54
CA TYR A 92 2.80 1.83 -1.94
C TYR A 92 2.95 0.45 -2.61
N ASN A 93 1.85 -0.29 -2.77
CA ASN A 93 1.87 -1.61 -3.39
C ASN A 93 2.39 -1.56 -4.84
N PHE A 94 2.02 -0.56 -5.63
CA PHE A 94 2.57 -0.42 -6.98
C PHE A 94 4.06 -0.09 -6.98
N ILE A 95 4.50 0.88 -6.16
CA ILE A 95 5.91 1.30 -6.10
C ILE A 95 6.79 0.13 -5.67
N ILE A 96 6.48 -0.49 -4.52
CA ILE A 96 7.26 -1.61 -3.99
C ILE A 96 7.15 -2.84 -4.91
N GLY A 97 5.99 -3.06 -5.52
CA GLY A 97 5.79 -4.11 -6.51
C GLY A 97 6.77 -4.00 -7.68
N ILE A 98 6.89 -2.80 -8.25
CA ILE A 98 7.82 -2.50 -9.35
C ILE A 98 9.27 -2.65 -8.87
N LEU A 99 9.64 -2.10 -7.71
CA LEU A 99 11.01 -2.20 -7.19
C LEU A 99 11.44 -3.66 -6.97
N ASN A 100 10.56 -4.51 -6.46
CA ASN A 100 10.84 -5.93 -6.26
C ASN A 100 10.99 -6.69 -7.59
N ILE A 101 10.25 -6.33 -8.63
CA ILE A 101 10.45 -6.88 -9.98
C ILE A 101 11.79 -6.41 -10.55
N CYS A 102 12.11 -5.12 -10.40
CA CYS A 102 13.40 -4.56 -10.83
C CYS A 102 14.59 -5.22 -10.13
N ALA A 103 14.39 -5.77 -8.93
CA ALA A 103 15.43 -6.50 -8.20
C ALA A 103 15.89 -7.78 -8.93
N LEU A 104 15.19 -8.24 -9.96
CA LEU A 104 15.67 -9.33 -10.83
C LEU A 104 16.79 -8.88 -11.78
N PHE A 105 16.79 -7.63 -12.23
CA PHE A 105 17.68 -7.17 -13.30
C PHE A 105 19.19 -7.36 -13.04
N PRO A 106 19.71 -7.14 -11.81
CA PRO A 106 21.12 -7.37 -11.52
C PRO A 106 21.58 -8.81 -11.87
N PHE A 107 20.71 -9.82 -11.78
CA PHE A 107 21.10 -11.21 -12.06
C PHE A 107 21.32 -11.52 -13.55
N PHE A 108 20.88 -10.65 -14.47
CA PHE A 108 21.19 -10.81 -15.90
C PHE A 108 22.64 -10.47 -16.23
N GLY A 109 23.29 -9.65 -15.41
CA GLY A 109 24.70 -9.27 -15.58
C GLY A 109 25.70 -10.26 -14.96
N ILE A 110 25.24 -11.24 -14.18
CA ILE A 110 26.13 -12.15 -13.45
C ILE A 110 26.80 -13.14 -14.40
N GLU A 111 28.12 -13.01 -14.51
CA GLU A 111 29.01 -13.98 -15.14
C GLU A 111 29.05 -15.31 -14.39
N ASP A 112 29.30 -16.40 -15.12
CA ASP A 112 29.35 -17.74 -14.52
C ASP A 112 30.61 -17.92 -13.67
N CYS A 113 30.42 -18.03 -12.35
CA CYS A 113 31.46 -18.28 -11.37
C CYS A 113 31.79 -19.78 -11.17
N LYS A 114 31.28 -20.67 -12.05
CA LYS A 114 31.55 -22.13 -12.05
C LYS A 114 31.27 -22.82 -10.71
N SER A 115 30.27 -22.34 -9.97
CA SER A 115 29.86 -22.90 -8.69
C SER A 115 28.38 -23.25 -8.70
N ASP A 116 28.04 -24.37 -8.03
CA ASP A 116 26.66 -24.80 -7.84
C ASP A 116 25.83 -23.79 -7.02
N SER A 117 26.48 -22.86 -6.30
CA SER A 117 25.79 -21.78 -5.58
C SER A 117 25.14 -20.76 -6.51
N LEU A 118 25.62 -20.61 -7.75
CA LEU A 118 25.11 -19.62 -8.70
C LEU A 118 23.63 -19.83 -9.00
N GLY A 119 23.19 -21.08 -9.17
CA GLY A 119 21.78 -21.39 -9.39
C GLY A 119 20.90 -20.97 -8.20
N LYS A 120 21.38 -21.19 -6.97
CA LYS A 120 20.69 -20.77 -5.74
C LYS A 120 20.64 -19.25 -5.62
N ILE A 121 21.75 -18.57 -5.92
CA ILE A 121 21.82 -17.11 -5.94
C ILE A 121 20.85 -16.54 -6.99
N LYS A 122 20.83 -17.05 -8.22
CA LYS A 122 19.89 -16.60 -9.26
C LYS A 122 18.42 -16.87 -8.89
N SER A 123 18.14 -17.94 -8.15
CA SER A 123 16.77 -18.25 -7.71
C SER A 123 16.16 -17.19 -6.78
N VAL A 124 16.97 -16.40 -6.07
CA VAL A 124 16.46 -15.32 -5.19
C VAL A 124 15.76 -14.21 -5.98
N GLY A 125 16.16 -14.00 -7.23
CA GLY A 125 15.47 -13.11 -8.17
C GLY A 125 14.03 -13.53 -8.43
N ILE A 126 13.74 -14.83 -8.45
CA ILE A 126 12.38 -15.36 -8.67
C ILE A 126 11.48 -15.01 -7.48
N TYR A 127 11.95 -15.24 -6.25
CA TYR A 127 11.19 -14.93 -5.04
C TYR A 127 10.90 -13.43 -4.92
N ALA A 128 11.87 -12.57 -5.27
CA ALA A 128 11.65 -11.12 -5.33
C ALA A 128 10.60 -10.74 -6.38
N THR A 129 10.67 -11.34 -7.57
CA THR A 129 9.70 -11.12 -8.64
C THR A 129 8.29 -11.53 -8.21
N LEU A 130 8.15 -12.70 -7.57
CA LEU A 130 6.87 -13.16 -7.03
C LEU A 130 6.33 -12.21 -5.95
N ALA A 131 7.19 -11.72 -5.04
CA ALA A 131 6.80 -10.73 -4.06
C ALA A 131 6.34 -9.42 -4.75
N GLY A 132 7.00 -9.02 -5.83
CA GLY A 132 6.59 -7.86 -6.64
C GLY A 132 5.22 -8.04 -7.30
N ILE A 133 4.96 -9.21 -7.91
CA ILE A 133 3.67 -9.55 -8.51
C ILE A 133 2.55 -9.53 -7.46
N LEU A 134 2.79 -10.09 -6.28
CA LEU A 134 1.82 -10.10 -5.19
C LEU A 134 1.48 -8.68 -4.70
N HIS A 135 2.47 -7.79 -4.60
CA HIS A 135 2.21 -6.39 -4.30
C HIS A 135 1.35 -5.72 -5.38
N ILE A 136 1.69 -5.89 -6.65
CA ILE A 136 0.89 -5.32 -7.75
C ILE A 136 -0.53 -5.87 -7.73
N ALA A 137 -0.70 -7.18 -7.56
CA ALA A 137 -2.01 -7.82 -7.45
C ALA A 137 -2.82 -7.24 -6.29
N ASN A 138 -2.20 -7.04 -5.13
CA ASN A 138 -2.85 -6.41 -3.99
C ASN A 138 -3.28 -4.96 -4.30
N GLY A 139 -2.40 -4.17 -4.92
CA GLY A 139 -2.72 -2.82 -5.38
C GLY A 139 -3.90 -2.78 -6.34
N VAL A 140 -3.97 -3.72 -7.29
CA VAL A 140 -5.09 -3.85 -8.24
C VAL A 140 -6.39 -4.23 -7.52
N VAL A 141 -6.35 -5.18 -6.60
CA VAL A 141 -7.53 -5.56 -5.80
C VAL A 141 -8.05 -4.34 -5.03
N CYS A 142 -7.18 -3.63 -4.30
CA CYS A 142 -7.57 -2.45 -3.54
C CYS A 142 -8.08 -1.30 -4.44
N LEU A 143 -7.53 -1.15 -5.65
CA LEU A 143 -8.00 -0.16 -6.63
C LEU A 143 -9.41 -0.46 -7.14
N ILE A 144 -9.72 -1.73 -7.42
CA ILE A 144 -11.05 -2.16 -7.90
C ILE A 144 -12.09 -2.03 -6.79
N PHE A 145 -11.73 -2.39 -5.56
CA PHE A 145 -12.62 -2.43 -4.40
C PHE A 145 -12.46 -1.22 -3.47
N LEU A 146 -11.98 -0.09 -4.00
CA LEU A 146 -11.80 1.13 -3.22
C LEU A 146 -13.11 1.54 -2.56
N ALA A 147 -13.04 1.85 -1.26
CA ALA A 147 -14.20 2.20 -0.45
C ALA A 147 -14.95 3.40 -1.07
N PRO A 148 -16.29 3.43 -1.02
CA PRO A 148 -17.09 4.52 -1.60
C PRO A 148 -16.69 5.92 -1.09
N GLU A 149 -16.26 6.01 0.17
CA GLU A 149 -15.86 7.25 0.85
C GLU A 149 -14.59 7.90 0.27
N GLU A 150 -13.77 7.12 -0.44
CA GLU A 150 -12.52 7.59 -1.05
C GLU A 150 -12.63 7.73 -2.58
N ARG A 151 -13.77 7.32 -3.16
CA ARG A 151 -14.09 7.66 -4.55
C ARG A 151 -14.48 9.12 -4.56
N SER A 152 -13.58 9.96 -5.04
CA SER A 152 -13.90 11.36 -5.29
C SER A 152 -15.16 11.42 -6.16
N GLU A 153 -16.28 11.88 -5.61
CA GLU A 153 -17.42 12.27 -6.42
C GLU A 153 -16.95 13.41 -7.33
N PRO A 154 -17.07 13.31 -8.67
CA PRO A 154 -17.12 14.49 -9.49
C PRO A 154 -18.48 15.16 -9.19
N ASP A 155 -18.43 16.38 -8.64
CA ASP A 155 -19.54 17.32 -8.48
C ASP A 155 -20.69 16.93 -7.53
N SER A 156 -20.43 16.97 -6.22
CA SER A 156 -21.43 17.47 -5.27
C SER A 156 -20.95 18.81 -4.69
N GLN A 157 -21.06 19.86 -5.51
CA GLN A 157 -20.97 21.23 -4.99
C GLN A 157 -21.94 21.37 -3.80
N PRO A 158 -21.49 21.87 -2.62
CA PRO A 158 -22.44 22.35 -1.64
C PRO A 158 -23.10 23.57 -2.28
N SER A 159 -24.36 23.44 -2.67
CA SER A 159 -25.20 24.59 -3.01
C SER A 159 -25.29 25.45 -1.75
N THR A 160 -24.38 26.40 -1.61
CA THR A 160 -24.53 27.54 -0.72
C THR A 160 -25.69 28.36 -1.26
N SER A 161 -26.91 27.98 -0.88
CA SER A 161 -28.07 28.85 -1.00
C SER A 161 -27.89 30.00 0.00
N ILE A 162 -27.15 31.02 -0.42
CA ILE A 162 -27.13 32.33 0.21
C ILE A 162 -28.58 32.82 0.25
N PRO A 163 -29.18 33.10 1.41
CA PRO A 163 -30.49 33.74 1.46
C PRO A 163 -30.35 35.15 0.89
N LYS A 164 -31.07 35.45 -0.20
CA LYS A 164 -31.21 36.81 -0.72
C LYS A 164 -31.78 37.72 0.39
N PRO A 165 -31.20 38.90 0.65
CA PRO A 165 -31.79 39.85 1.58
C PRO A 165 -33.10 40.37 0.97
N SER A 166 -34.21 40.10 1.63
CA SER A 166 -35.50 40.72 1.36
C SER A 166 -35.40 42.22 1.67
N LYS A 167 -35.36 43.04 0.62
CA LYS A 167 -35.60 44.48 0.74
C LYS A 167 -37.08 44.70 1.09
N ASN A 168 -37.31 45.66 1.97
CA ASN A 168 -38.57 46.35 2.29
C ASN A 168 -39.39 45.79 3.44
N SER A 169 -39.21 46.38 4.62
CA SER A 169 -40.33 46.95 5.38
C SER A 169 -39.80 47.99 6.36
N GLU A 170 -40.23 49.24 6.19
CA GLU A 170 -39.97 50.38 7.04
C GLU A 170 -40.36 50.14 8.52
N PRO A 171 -39.70 50.80 9.48
CA PRO A 171 -40.08 50.74 10.89
C PRO A 171 -41.24 51.71 11.17
N LYS A 172 -42.33 51.20 11.76
CA LYS A 172 -43.33 52.03 12.46
C LYS A 172 -43.20 51.86 13.99
N PRO A 173 -43.45 52.93 14.76
CA PRO A 173 -42.85 53.14 16.07
C PRO A 173 -43.59 52.47 17.22
N SER A 174 -42.83 52.35 18.31
CA SER A 174 -43.17 51.91 19.67
C SER A 174 -44.48 52.46 20.23
N THR A 175 -45.27 51.58 20.84
CA THR A 175 -46.12 51.95 21.98
C THR A 175 -46.00 50.89 23.08
N SER A 176 -45.33 51.29 24.16
CA SER A 176 -45.39 50.64 25.47
C SER A 176 -46.78 50.79 26.08
N LYS A 177 -47.39 49.71 26.53
CA LYS A 177 -48.41 49.75 27.59
C LYS A 177 -48.11 48.68 28.63
N VAL A 178 -47.61 49.17 29.76
CA VAL A 178 -47.69 48.54 31.08
C VAL A 178 -49.17 48.43 31.46
N SER A 179 -49.60 47.27 31.95
CA SER A 179 -50.82 47.18 32.77
C SER A 179 -50.75 46.00 33.73
N SER A 180 -50.83 46.34 35.02
CA SER A 180 -50.91 45.46 36.18
C SER A 180 -52.02 44.43 36.07
N LYS A 181 -51.75 43.23 36.61
CA LYS A 181 -52.80 42.32 37.08
C LYS A 181 -52.93 42.40 38.61
N LYS A 182 -54.20 42.35 39.01
CA LYS A 182 -54.80 42.32 40.35
C LYS A 182 -54.07 41.44 41.36
#